data_AF-A0A6I1JHN5-F1
#
_entry.id   AF-A0A6I1JHN5-F1
#
_cell.length_a   1.000
_cell.length_b   1.000
_cell.length_c   1.000
_cell.angle_alpha   90.00
_cell.angle_beta   90.00
_cell.angle_gamma   90.00
#
_symmetry.space_group_name_H-M   'P 1'
#
loop_
_entity.id
_entity.type
_entity.pdbx_description
1 polymer ?
#
loop_
_entity_poly.entity_id
_entity_poly.type
_entity_poly.pdbx_seq_one_letter_code
_entity_poly.pdbx_strand_id
1 'polypeptide(L)'
;MRRIVITFCGIYLAAATLAAATTGYGLIEAVPGYRLSLFWMSPDTLSARVDALLGAQRIFEAQVYSGMHAASWAVILTLVLVGALRPLIGPSVPLANLRSTAIVMGGLAGLILLSVLAQPILDEASRIPSPSTSLSSMPGYWLFGMALSAAITAGHLSLFVHDLVLVAKRRWLGEDAAAAA
;
A
#
# COMPACT_ATOMS: atom_id res chain seq x y z
N MET A 1 -9.39 18.18 -3.95
CA MET A 1 -9.04 16.86 -3.36
C MET A 1 -8.22 16.00 -4.32
N ARG A 2 -8.70 15.70 -5.54
CA ARG A 2 -7.94 14.89 -6.52
C ARG A 2 -6.50 15.36 -6.77
N ARG A 3 -6.29 16.67 -6.94
CA ARG A 3 -4.96 17.27 -7.07
C ARG A 3 -4.08 17.01 -5.84
N ILE A 4 -4.62 17.17 -4.63
CA ILE A 4 -3.90 16.93 -3.37
C ILE A 4 -3.45 15.47 -3.28
N VAL A 5 -4.36 14.52 -3.57
CA VAL A 5 -4.05 13.08 -3.59
C VAL A 5 -2.93 12.79 -4.59
N ILE A 6 -3.04 13.28 -5.82
CA ILE A 6 -2.02 13.07 -6.87
C ILE A 6 -0.67 13.65 -6.44
N THR A 7 -0.65 14.89 -5.96
CA THR A 7 0.59 15.55 -5.51
C THR A 7 1.24 14.79 -4.35
N PHE A 8 0.44 14.37 -3.36
CA PHE A 8 0.94 13.64 -2.20
C PHE A 8 1.50 12.26 -2.58
N CYS A 9 0.78 11.51 -3.43
CA CYS A 9 1.27 10.25 -3.99
C CYS A 9 2.54 10.45 -4.82
N GLY A 10 2.62 11.52 -5.61
CA GLY A 10 3.82 11.86 -6.39
C GLY A 10 5.04 12.14 -5.52
N ILE A 11 4.88 12.95 -4.45
CA ILE A 11 5.94 13.22 -3.47
C ILE A 11 6.38 11.92 -2.79
N TYR A 12 5.43 11.08 -2.39
CA TYR A 12 5.72 9.79 -1.77
C TYR A 12 6.51 8.85 -2.70
N LEU A 13 6.12 8.74 -3.98
CA LEU A 13 6.84 7.92 -4.96
C LEU A 13 8.25 8.47 -5.25
N ALA A 14 8.40 9.80 -5.29
CA ALA A 14 9.72 10.42 -5.40
C ALA A 14 10.60 10.11 -4.18
N ALA A 15 10.04 10.19 -2.96
CA ALA A 15 10.74 9.81 -1.73
C ALA A 15 11.13 8.33 -1.72
N ALA A 16 10.25 7.43 -2.18
CA ALA A 16 10.55 6.01 -2.33
C ALA A 16 11.70 5.76 -3.32
N THR A 17 11.71 6.51 -4.42
CA THR A 17 12.77 6.42 -5.44
C THR A 17 14.10 6.95 -4.91
N LEU A 18 14.10 8.05 -4.16
CA LEU A 18 15.29 8.58 -3.50
C LEU A 18 15.83 7.61 -2.45
N ALA A 19 14.96 7.06 -1.61
CA ALA A 19 15.34 6.03 -0.63
C ALA A 19 15.95 4.81 -1.32
N ALA A 20 15.37 4.36 -2.43
CA ALA A 20 15.93 3.27 -3.23
C ALA A 20 17.28 3.63 -3.89
N ALA A 21 17.49 4.89 -4.27
CA ALA A 21 18.78 5.32 -4.81
C ALA A 21 19.89 5.28 -3.75
N THR A 22 19.58 5.51 -2.47
CA THR A 22 20.59 5.48 -1.38
C THR A 22 21.19 4.10 -1.14
N THR A 23 20.49 3.03 -1.52
CA THR A 23 20.94 1.64 -1.32
C THR A 23 21.84 1.11 -2.44
N GLY A 24 22.12 1.90 -3.48
CA GLY A 24 22.99 1.50 -4.58
C GLY A 24 22.53 0.22 -5.29
N TYR A 25 23.45 -0.71 -5.52
CA TYR A 25 23.16 -2.01 -6.16
C TYR A 25 22.48 -3.02 -5.23
N GLY A 26 22.40 -2.75 -3.91
CA GLY A 26 21.82 -3.71 -2.97
C GLY A 26 20.40 -4.10 -3.36
N LEU A 27 19.57 -3.18 -3.86
CA LEU A 27 18.18 -3.51 -4.19
C LEU A 27 18.00 -4.45 -5.38
N ILE A 28 19.01 -4.58 -6.24
CA ILE A 28 18.97 -5.49 -7.39
C ILE A 28 19.71 -6.80 -7.13
N GLU A 29 20.49 -6.88 -6.04
CA GLU A 29 21.14 -8.11 -5.62
C GLU A 29 20.15 -9.03 -4.88
N ALA A 30 20.11 -10.29 -5.31
CA ALA A 30 19.30 -11.32 -4.70
C ALA A 30 19.74 -11.61 -3.27
N VAL A 31 18.79 -11.75 -2.36
CA VAL A 31 19.04 -12.09 -0.95
C VAL A 31 18.66 -13.56 -0.70
N PRO A 32 19.58 -14.42 -0.21
CA PRO A 32 19.24 -15.78 0.17
C PRO A 32 18.15 -15.81 1.26
N GLY A 33 17.21 -16.76 1.16
CA GLY A 33 16.12 -16.89 2.13
C GLY A 33 15.01 -15.84 2.00
N TYR A 34 15.03 -14.99 0.97
CA TYR A 34 13.88 -14.14 0.64
C TYR A 34 12.68 -15.01 0.27
N ARG A 35 11.67 -15.04 1.14
CA ARG A 35 10.41 -15.72 0.83
C ARG A 35 9.71 -15.05 -0.36
N LEU A 36 9.08 -15.87 -1.20
CA LEU A 36 8.06 -15.44 -2.17
C LEU A 36 6.83 -14.93 -1.42
N SER A 37 6.92 -13.81 -0.71
CA SER A 37 5.76 -13.32 0.05
C SER A 37 4.68 -12.79 -0.90
N LEU A 38 3.41 -12.91 -0.56
CA LEU A 38 2.29 -12.53 -1.43
C LEU A 38 1.71 -11.14 -1.15
N PHE A 39 2.08 -10.47 -0.04
CA PHE A 39 1.45 -9.21 0.31
C PHE A 39 2.25 -8.39 1.33
N TRP A 40 2.69 -7.17 0.95
CA TRP A 40 3.55 -6.33 1.79
C TRP A 40 2.84 -5.74 3.01
N MET A 41 1.51 -5.59 2.98
CA MET A 41 0.77 -5.05 4.11
C MET A 41 0.57 -6.08 5.23
N SER A 42 1.00 -7.34 5.03
CA SER A 42 1.04 -8.35 6.10
C SER A 42 2.30 -8.14 6.97
N PRO A 43 2.17 -8.07 8.31
CA PRO A 43 3.32 -7.92 9.21
C PRO A 43 4.30 -9.10 9.13
N ASP A 44 3.80 -10.32 8.88
CA ASP A 44 4.63 -11.53 8.73
C ASP A 44 5.53 -11.47 7.48
N THR A 45 5.05 -10.79 6.44
CA THR A 45 5.85 -10.54 5.23
C THR A 45 7.00 -9.59 5.51
N LEU A 46 6.76 -8.55 6.31
CA LEU A 46 7.79 -7.56 6.63
C LEU A 46 8.89 -8.18 7.50
N SER A 47 8.52 -8.90 8.57
CA SER A 47 9.48 -9.52 9.49
C SER A 47 10.39 -10.50 8.74
N ALA A 48 9.81 -11.43 7.97
CA ALA A 48 10.59 -12.41 7.21
C ALA A 48 11.59 -11.76 6.23
N ARG A 49 11.25 -10.60 5.65
CA ARG A 49 12.14 -9.88 4.72
C ARG A 49 13.25 -9.13 5.43
N VAL A 50 12.91 -8.46 6.54
CA VAL A 50 13.90 -7.78 7.39
C VAL A 50 14.88 -8.81 7.96
N ASP A 51 14.39 -9.94 8.44
CA ASP A 51 15.23 -11.03 8.98
C ASP A 51 16.17 -11.60 7.92
N ALA A 52 15.70 -11.78 6.68
CA ALA A 52 16.55 -12.23 5.58
C ALA A 52 17.65 -11.21 5.21
N LEU A 53 17.34 -9.91 5.21
CA LEU A 53 18.32 -8.85 4.98
C LEU A 53 19.36 -8.78 6.10
N LEU A 54 18.91 -8.86 7.36
CA LEU A 54 19.80 -8.88 8.52
C LEU A 54 20.69 -10.12 8.53
N GLY A 55 20.13 -11.30 8.19
CA GLY A 55 20.89 -12.55 8.05
C GLY A 55 21.97 -12.46 6.96
N ALA A 56 21.76 -11.67 5.91
CA ALA A 56 22.73 -11.39 4.86
C ALA A 56 23.71 -10.25 5.19
N GLN A 57 23.70 -9.70 6.41
CA GLN A 57 24.50 -8.53 6.82
C GLN A 57 24.17 -7.23 6.07
N ARG A 58 22.96 -7.12 5.51
CA ARG A 58 22.46 -5.98 4.72
C ARG A 58 21.61 -5.04 5.56
N ILE A 59 22.24 -4.49 6.61
CA ILE A 59 21.57 -3.74 7.69
C ILE A 59 20.92 -2.45 7.18
N PHE A 60 21.60 -1.73 6.31
CA PHE A 60 21.10 -0.46 5.78
C PHE A 60 19.84 -0.68 4.94
N GLU A 61 19.81 -1.71 4.10
CA GLU A 61 18.65 -2.04 3.28
C GLU A 61 17.49 -2.52 4.13
N ALA A 62 17.74 -3.26 5.22
CA ALA A 62 16.70 -3.61 6.20
C ALA A 62 16.05 -2.36 6.84
N GLN A 63 16.85 -1.33 7.15
CA GLN A 63 16.36 -0.05 7.67
C GLN A 63 15.55 0.72 6.63
N VAL A 64 16.04 0.80 5.39
CA VAL A 64 15.31 1.45 4.29
C VAL A 64 13.98 0.72 4.03
N TYR A 65 13.97 -0.60 4.07
CA TYR A 65 12.78 -1.40 3.82
C TYR A 65 11.72 -1.25 4.93
N SER A 66 12.13 -1.33 6.20
CA SER A 66 11.23 -1.11 7.34
C SER A 66 10.71 0.33 7.41
N GLY A 67 11.58 1.31 7.16
CA GLY A 67 11.21 2.72 7.06
C GLY A 67 10.21 2.99 5.92
N MET A 68 10.42 2.36 4.76
CA MET A 68 9.50 2.50 3.62
C MET A 68 8.13 1.89 3.93
N HIS A 69 8.09 0.72 4.57
CA HIS A 69 6.84 0.10 5.00
C HIS A 69 6.06 0.99 5.97
N ALA A 70 6.73 1.57 6.97
CA ALA A 70 6.11 2.52 7.89
C ALA A 70 5.60 3.78 7.15
N ALA A 71 6.38 4.31 6.22
CA ALA A 71 5.98 5.45 5.40
C ALA A 71 4.76 5.12 4.53
N SER A 72 4.68 3.94 3.93
CA SER A 72 3.52 3.49 3.14
C SER A 72 2.23 3.53 3.97
N TRP A 73 2.25 3.00 5.18
CA TRP A 73 1.11 3.04 6.09
C TRP A 73 0.76 4.46 6.53
N ALA A 74 1.76 5.29 6.83
CA ALA A 74 1.55 6.69 7.18
C ALA A 74 0.89 7.46 6.03
N VAL A 75 1.28 7.21 4.77
CA VAL A 75 0.65 7.82 3.59
C VAL A 75 -0.80 7.38 3.44
N ILE A 76 -1.09 6.08 3.57
CA ILE A 76 -2.46 5.55 3.53
C ILE A 76 -3.30 6.23 4.61
N LEU A 77 -2.86 6.23 5.86
CA LEU A 77 -3.58 6.83 6.98
C LEU A 77 -3.81 8.32 6.77
N THR A 78 -2.77 9.05 6.35
CA THR A 78 -2.86 10.50 6.12
C THR A 78 -3.89 10.83 5.05
N LEU A 79 -3.85 10.14 3.91
CA LEU A 79 -4.80 10.38 2.82
C LEU A 79 -6.22 9.94 3.18
N VAL A 80 -6.39 8.88 3.97
CA VAL A 80 -7.69 8.49 4.53
C VAL A 80 -8.24 9.56 5.46
N LEU A 81 -7.43 10.13 6.35
CA LEU A 81 -7.83 11.21 7.24
C LEU A 81 -8.20 12.48 6.46
N VAL A 82 -7.41 12.85 5.45
CA VAL A 82 -7.76 13.95 4.53
C VAL A 82 -9.08 13.65 3.81
N GLY A 83 -9.28 12.39 3.40
CA GLY A 83 -10.53 11.78 2.94
C GLY A 83 -11.72 12.13 3.82
N ALA A 84 -11.62 11.69 5.08
CA ALA A 84 -12.68 11.77 6.07
C ALA A 84 -12.98 13.21 6.53
N LEU A 85 -11.96 14.04 6.68
CA LEU A 85 -12.12 15.39 7.24
C LEU A 85 -12.65 16.40 6.22
N ARG A 86 -12.32 16.24 4.94
CA ARG A 86 -12.65 17.25 3.92
C ARG A 86 -14.15 17.55 3.79
N PRO A 87 -15.09 16.56 3.80
CA PRO A 87 -16.53 16.80 3.77
C PRO A 87 -17.07 17.58 4.98
N LEU A 88 -16.35 17.56 6.11
CA LEU A 88 -16.77 18.21 7.35
C LEU A 88 -16.46 19.72 7.33
N ILE A 89 -15.44 20.15 6.58
CA ILE A 89 -14.90 21.51 6.59
C ILE A 89 -15.44 22.34 5.39
N GLY A 90 -16.73 22.20 5.08
CA GLY A 90 -17.42 23.01 4.07
C GLY A 90 -18.15 22.24 2.96
N PRO A 91 -18.64 22.93 1.92
CA PRO A 91 -19.39 22.31 0.83
C PRO A 91 -18.51 21.33 0.05
N SER A 92 -19.04 20.12 -0.18
CA SER A 92 -18.34 19.04 -0.86
C SER A 92 -19.31 18.27 -1.77
N VAL A 93 -18.79 17.75 -2.88
CA VAL A 93 -19.53 16.96 -3.88
C VAL A 93 -18.90 15.57 -3.98
N PRO A 94 -19.64 14.51 -4.38
CA PRO A 94 -19.07 13.18 -4.58
C PRO A 94 -17.90 13.19 -5.56
N LEU A 95 -16.84 12.43 -5.27
CA LEU A 95 -15.59 12.42 -6.03
C LEU A 95 -15.12 11.04 -6.47
N ALA A 96 -15.56 9.97 -5.81
CA ALA A 96 -15.10 8.62 -6.12
C ALA A 96 -15.81 8.08 -7.36
N ASN A 97 -15.02 7.54 -8.30
CA ASN A 97 -15.58 6.66 -9.32
C ASN A 97 -15.84 5.29 -8.68
N LEU A 98 -17.09 5.03 -8.29
CA LEU A 98 -17.48 3.81 -7.58
C LEU A 98 -17.03 2.52 -8.29
N ARG A 99 -17.07 2.48 -9.64
CA ARG A 99 -16.61 1.32 -10.41
C ARG A 99 -15.11 1.11 -10.26
N SER A 100 -14.31 2.15 -10.45
CA SER A 100 -12.85 2.08 -10.30
C SER A 100 -12.44 1.72 -8.88
N THR A 101 -13.07 2.35 -7.89
CA THR A 101 -12.82 2.08 -6.47
C THR A 101 -13.20 0.66 -6.09
N ALA A 102 -14.35 0.15 -6.54
CA ALA A 102 -14.77 -1.22 -6.28
C ALA A 102 -13.81 -2.25 -6.90
N ILE A 103 -13.31 -2.00 -8.12
CA ILE A 103 -12.31 -2.86 -8.76
C ILE A 103 -11.02 -2.88 -7.94
N VAL A 104 -10.50 -1.72 -7.54
CA VAL A 104 -9.23 -1.63 -6.81
C VAL A 104 -9.36 -2.21 -5.41
N MET A 105 -10.42 -1.87 -4.66
CA MET A 105 -10.64 -2.38 -3.30
C MET A 105 -11.02 -3.85 -3.30
N GLY A 106 -11.85 -4.30 -4.24
CA GLY A 106 -12.19 -5.70 -4.43
C GLY A 106 -10.97 -6.54 -4.85
N GLY A 107 -10.14 -6.01 -5.75
CA GLY A 107 -8.86 -6.60 -6.12
C GLY A 107 -7.92 -6.71 -4.93
N LEU A 108 -7.80 -5.65 -4.12
CA LEU A 108 -6.99 -5.66 -2.90
C LEU A 108 -7.50 -6.71 -1.89
N ALA A 109 -8.81 -6.76 -1.65
CA ALA A 109 -9.42 -7.78 -0.78
C ALA A 109 -9.19 -9.20 -1.31
N GLY A 110 -9.31 -9.40 -2.62
CA GLY A 110 -9.01 -10.66 -3.28
C GLY A 110 -7.53 -11.06 -3.15
N LEU A 111 -6.61 -10.12 -3.31
CA LEU A 111 -5.17 -10.35 -3.10
C LEU A 111 -4.86 -10.68 -1.64
N ILE A 112 -5.51 -10.02 -0.68
CA ILE A 112 -5.40 -10.36 0.75
C ILE A 112 -5.88 -11.80 0.96
N LEU A 113 -7.07 -12.14 0.48
CA LEU A 113 -7.63 -13.48 0.63
C LEU A 113 -6.72 -14.55 -0.01
N LEU A 114 -6.25 -14.32 -1.24
CA LEU A 114 -5.31 -15.20 -1.91
C LEU A 114 -3.99 -15.32 -1.16
N SER A 115 -3.48 -14.22 -0.58
CA SER A 115 -2.24 -14.24 0.20
C SER A 115 -2.36 -15.13 1.43
N VAL A 116 -3.51 -15.10 2.11
CA VAL A 116 -3.81 -15.94 3.27
C VAL A 116 -3.96 -17.40 2.84
N LEU A 117 -4.72 -17.66 1.77
CA LEU A 117 -4.98 -19.03 1.31
C LEU A 117 -3.74 -19.73 0.74
N ALA A 118 -2.82 -18.97 0.12
CA ALA A 118 -1.63 -19.52 -0.52
C ALA A 118 -0.42 -19.63 0.42
N GLN A 119 -0.49 -19.14 1.67
CA GLN A 119 0.58 -19.23 2.66
C GLN A 119 1.23 -20.64 2.76
N PRO A 120 0.47 -21.74 2.86
CA PRO A 120 1.05 -23.08 2.98
C PRO A 120 1.91 -23.46 1.76
N ILE A 121 1.48 -23.06 0.57
CA ILE A 121 2.19 -23.34 -0.69
C ILE A 121 3.46 -22.50 -0.77
N LEU A 122 3.39 -21.24 -0.36
CA LEU A 122 4.54 -20.34 -0.33
C LEU A 122 5.61 -20.78 0.66
N ASP A 123 5.20 -21.25 1.83
CA ASP A 123 6.13 -21.72 2.86
C ASP A 123 6.91 -22.93 2.35
N GLU A 124 6.28 -23.84 1.62
CA GLU A 124 6.96 -24.97 0.99
C GLU A 124 7.84 -24.52 -0.19
N ALA A 125 7.34 -23.61 -1.04
CA ALA A 125 8.10 -23.06 -2.16
C ALA A 125 9.38 -22.31 -1.71
N SER A 126 9.37 -21.70 -0.52
CA SER A 126 10.53 -21.01 0.04
C SER A 126 11.72 -21.94 0.34
N ARG A 127 11.50 -23.26 0.39
CA ARG A 127 12.52 -24.29 0.63
C ARG A 127 13.16 -24.80 -0.65
N ILE A 128 12.63 -24.46 -1.82
CA ILE A 128 13.09 -24.97 -3.12
C ILE A 128 14.03 -23.93 -3.75
N PRO A 129 15.34 -24.20 -3.88
CA PRO A 129 16.27 -23.29 -4.54
C PRO A 129 15.92 -23.23 -6.05
N SER A 130 15.56 -22.06 -6.57
CA SER A 130 15.24 -21.89 -7.99
C SER A 130 15.93 -20.66 -8.62
N PRO A 131 16.43 -20.75 -9.86
CA PRO A 131 16.83 -19.57 -10.63
C PRO A 131 15.69 -18.57 -10.84
N SER A 132 14.42 -19.04 -10.88
CA SER A 132 13.24 -18.19 -11.01
C SER A 132 12.93 -17.37 -9.76
N THR A 133 13.44 -17.76 -8.59
CA THR A 133 13.27 -16.98 -7.36
C THR A 133 14.21 -15.79 -7.28
N SER A 134 15.21 -15.69 -8.18
CA SER A 134 16.20 -14.60 -8.20
C SER A 134 15.55 -13.20 -8.27
N LEU A 135 14.59 -13.01 -9.17
CA LEU A 135 13.83 -11.75 -9.29
C LEU A 135 12.94 -11.47 -8.08
N SER A 136 12.26 -12.49 -7.55
CA SER A 136 11.45 -12.34 -6.31
C SER A 136 12.30 -12.13 -5.06
N SER A 137 13.58 -12.47 -5.12
CA SER A 137 14.58 -12.26 -4.08
C SER A 137 15.29 -10.90 -4.16
N MET A 138 14.99 -10.07 -5.16
CA MET A 138 15.49 -8.70 -5.25
C MET A 138 14.65 -7.78 -4.34
N PRO A 139 15.28 -7.11 -3.35
CA PRO A 139 14.56 -6.19 -2.45
C PRO A 139 13.90 -5.01 -3.18
N GLY A 140 14.46 -4.58 -4.31
CA GLY A 140 13.98 -3.44 -5.10
C GLY A 140 12.60 -3.68 -5.68
N TYR A 141 12.35 -4.85 -6.29
CA TYR A 141 11.04 -5.19 -6.85
C TYR A 141 9.92 -5.01 -5.82
N TRP A 142 10.21 -5.41 -4.60
CA TRP A 142 9.29 -5.31 -3.48
C TRP A 142 9.09 -3.91 -2.95
N LEU A 143 10.18 -3.15 -2.79
CA LEU A 143 10.11 -1.76 -2.36
C LEU A 143 9.27 -0.92 -3.34
N PHE A 144 9.48 -1.11 -4.64
CA PHE A 144 8.68 -0.46 -5.68
C PHE A 144 7.22 -0.94 -5.70
N GLY A 145 6.99 -2.26 -5.60
CA GLY A 145 5.65 -2.83 -5.55
C GLY A 145 4.84 -2.31 -4.35
N MET A 146 5.46 -2.24 -3.18
CA MET A 146 4.90 -1.65 -1.97
C MET A 146 4.58 -0.17 -2.15
N ALA A 147 5.54 0.63 -2.63
CA ALA A 147 5.33 2.07 -2.81
C ALA A 147 4.20 2.37 -3.83
N LEU A 148 4.21 1.68 -4.97
CA LEU A 148 3.18 1.89 -5.99
C LEU A 148 1.80 1.47 -5.49
N SER A 149 1.68 0.28 -4.90
CA SER A 149 0.39 -0.20 -4.41
C SER A 149 -0.12 0.61 -3.20
N ALA A 150 0.76 1.10 -2.33
CA ALA A 150 0.38 2.02 -1.25
C ALA A 150 -0.19 3.33 -1.83
N ALA A 151 0.45 3.92 -2.83
CA ALA A 151 -0.02 5.16 -3.47
C ALA A 151 -1.41 4.97 -4.14
N ILE A 152 -1.60 3.84 -4.84
CA ILE A 152 -2.87 3.51 -5.50
C ILE A 152 -3.97 3.28 -4.47
N THR A 153 -3.71 2.46 -3.45
CA THR A 153 -4.66 2.16 -2.38
C THR A 153 -5.04 3.41 -1.60
N ALA A 154 -4.05 4.22 -1.18
CA ALA A 154 -4.29 5.45 -0.46
C ALA A 154 -5.17 6.43 -1.24
N GLY A 155 -4.92 6.56 -2.55
CA GLY A 155 -5.70 7.42 -3.43
C GLY A 155 -7.16 6.99 -3.56
N HIS A 156 -7.42 5.70 -3.79
CA HIS A 156 -8.79 5.18 -3.91
C HIS A 156 -9.52 5.21 -2.57
N LEU A 157 -8.85 4.83 -1.48
CA LEU A 157 -9.45 4.79 -0.16
C LEU A 157 -9.79 6.20 0.34
N SER A 158 -8.93 7.20 0.07
CA SER A 158 -9.21 8.61 0.39
C SER A 158 -10.49 9.12 -0.27
N LEU A 159 -10.65 8.85 -1.57
CA LEU A 159 -11.84 9.27 -2.32
C LEU A 159 -13.09 8.51 -1.86
N PHE A 160 -12.96 7.21 -1.58
CA PHE A 160 -14.06 6.39 -1.07
C PHE A 160 -14.55 6.88 0.30
N VAL A 161 -13.62 7.09 1.23
CA VAL A 161 -13.93 7.54 2.59
C VAL A 161 -14.53 8.95 2.56
N HIS A 162 -14.03 9.84 1.70
CA HIS A 162 -14.64 11.14 1.47
C HIS A 162 -16.13 11.03 1.13
N ASP A 163 -16.48 10.19 0.14
CA ASP A 163 -17.86 10.06 -0.31
C ASP A 163 -18.74 9.37 0.75
N LEU A 164 -18.21 8.39 1.48
CA LEU A 164 -18.91 7.72 2.57
C LEU A 164 -19.25 8.72 3.70
N VAL A 165 -18.29 9.55 4.10
CA VAL A 165 -18.52 10.59 5.12
C VAL A 165 -19.47 11.66 4.61
N LEU A 166 -19.39 12.04 3.33
CA LEU A 166 -20.33 12.99 2.73
C LEU A 166 -21.78 12.47 2.79
N VAL A 167 -22.00 11.19 2.44
CA VAL A 167 -23.31 10.54 2.54
C VAL A 167 -23.79 10.49 3.98
N ALA A 168 -22.93 10.09 4.92
CA ALA A 168 -23.27 10.06 6.35
C ALA A 168 -23.65 11.45 6.88
N LYS A 169 -22.93 12.50 6.48
CA LYS A 169 -23.21 13.90 6.84
C LYS A 169 -24.56 14.35 6.30
N ARG A 170 -24.87 14.10 5.02
CA ARG A 170 -26.16 14.47 4.41
C ARG A 170 -27.34 13.82 5.12
N ARG A 171 -27.20 12.51 5.42
CA ARG A 171 -28.19 11.76 6.18
C ARG A 171 -28.40 12.32 7.59
N TRP A 172 -27.32 12.71 8.26
CA TRP A 172 -27.38 13.31 9.60
C TRP A 172 -28.05 14.70 9.59
N LEU A 173 -27.82 15.50 8.56
CA LEU A 173 -28.45 16.82 8.39
C LEU A 173 -29.92 16.74 7.92
N GLY A 174 -30.44 15.55 7.61
CA GLY A 174 -31.81 15.37 7.14
C GLY A 174 -32.06 15.87 5.71
N GLU A 175 -31.01 16.17 4.94
CA GLU A 175 -31.13 16.67 3.55
C GLU A 175 -31.85 15.66 2.64
N ASP A 176 -31.67 14.37 2.89
CA ASP A 176 -32.34 13.29 2.14
C ASP A 176 -33.86 13.25 2.40
N ALA A 177 -34.33 13.68 3.58
CA ALA A 177 -35.75 13.78 3.91
C ALA A 177 -36.37 15.07 3.35
N ALA A 178 -35.59 16.16 3.30
CA ALA A 178 -36.02 17.42 2.71
C ALA A 178 -36.10 17.38 1.17
N ALA A 179 -35.30 16.53 0.51
CA ALA A 179 -35.35 16.34 -0.94
C ALA A 179 -36.47 15.40 -1.42
N ALA A 180 -37.07 14.64 -0.50
CA ALA A 180 -38.17 13.69 -0.77
C ALA A 180 -39.56 14.25 -0.41
N ALA A 181 -39.62 15.44 0.18
CA ALA A 181 -40.84 16.17 0.56
C ALA A 181 -41.13 17.30 -0.45
#